data_AF-A0A7Y5SNJ0-F1
#
_entry.id   AF-A0A7Y5SNJ0-F1
#
_cell.length_a   1.000
_cell.length_b   1.000
_cell.length_c   1.000
_cell.angle_alpha   90.00
_cell.angle_beta   90.00
_cell.angle_gamma   90.00
#
_symmetry.space_group_name_H-M   'P 1'
#
loop_
_entity.id
_entity.type
_entity.pdbx_description
1 polymer ?
#
loop_
_entity_poly.entity_id
_entity_poly.type
_entity_poly.pdbx_seq_one_letter_code
_entity_poly.pdbx_strand_id
1 'polypeptide(L)'
;MEGWLSMDDVATTRGGITGVTPCLPGTWLARLAVVDDQIRENELHLLRLCPLPWLTADKEASFARLPTEFGPVTLKFRLADRGKTLRVEFSPRFRLAPQRVMLHVPPLDGLSSVVLNDAPLSWDGKATTLEVKQQ
;
A
#
# COMPACT_ATOMS: atom_id res chain seq x y z
N MET A 1 -12.71 20.46 38.73
CA MET A 1 -12.62 21.18 37.43
C MET A 1 -11.82 20.31 36.50
N GLU A 2 -12.54 19.53 35.67
CA GLU A 2 -11.97 18.62 34.67
C GLU A 2 -11.46 19.43 33.48
N GLY A 3 -10.16 19.36 33.22
CA GLY A 3 -9.55 19.89 32.00
C GLY A 3 -9.44 18.78 30.97
N TRP A 4 -10.31 18.81 29.97
CA TRP A 4 -10.25 17.95 28.80
C TRP A 4 -8.98 18.26 28.00
N LEU A 5 -8.09 17.27 27.85
CA LEU A 5 -7.02 17.32 26.88
C LEU A 5 -7.64 17.20 25.49
N SER A 6 -7.62 18.29 24.72
CA SER A 6 -7.97 18.27 23.30
C SER A 6 -6.97 17.36 22.58
N MET A 7 -7.47 16.28 21.99
CA MET A 7 -6.69 15.37 21.17
C MET A 7 -6.56 15.96 19.76
N ASP A 8 -5.76 17.02 19.63
CA ASP A 8 -5.41 17.65 18.36
C ASP A 8 -3.91 17.48 18.02
N ASP A 9 -3.29 16.36 18.42
CA ASP A 9 -1.98 15.98 17.91
C ASP A 9 -2.13 15.25 16.57
N VAL A 10 -2.45 16.04 15.53
CA VAL A 10 -2.17 15.65 14.15
C VAL A 10 -0.67 15.44 14.03
N ALA A 11 -0.28 14.19 13.78
CA ALA A 11 1.09 13.82 13.43
C ALA A 11 1.55 14.66 12.23
N THR A 12 2.22 15.77 12.52
CA THR A 12 2.74 16.70 11.53
C THR A 12 4.16 16.28 11.21
N THR A 13 4.40 15.75 10.02
CA THR A 13 5.76 15.55 9.52
C THR A 13 6.31 16.90 9.05
N ARG A 14 7.31 17.46 9.76
CA ARG A 14 8.12 18.59 9.28
C ARG A 14 9.58 18.15 9.18
N GLY A 15 10.18 18.28 8.00
CA GLY A 15 11.62 18.07 7.81
C GLY A 15 12.12 16.65 8.10
N GLY A 16 11.28 15.62 7.95
CA GLY A 16 11.69 14.21 8.08
C GLY A 16 11.85 13.69 9.52
N ILE A 17 11.49 14.48 10.54
CA ILE A 17 11.54 14.04 11.95
C ILE A 17 10.13 13.67 12.41
N THR A 18 9.91 12.38 12.68
CA THR A 18 8.70 11.88 13.33
C THR A 18 8.90 11.91 14.84
N GLY A 19 8.05 12.66 15.56
CA GLY A 19 8.05 12.72 17.03
C GLY A 19 7.91 11.33 17.65
N VAL A 20 8.78 11.02 18.61
CA VAL A 20 9.04 9.68 19.15
C VAL A 20 7.91 9.14 20.04
N THR A 21 6.99 8.40 19.44
CA THR A 21 6.30 7.27 20.10
C THR A 21 6.95 6.00 19.55
N PRO A 22 7.44 5.06 20.38
CA PRO A 22 8.34 3.98 19.95
C PRO A 22 7.77 3.06 18.85
N CYS A 23 6.45 3.02 18.66
CA CYS A 23 5.80 2.24 17.60
C CYS A 23 5.55 3.02 16.30
N LEU A 24 5.60 4.37 16.31
CA LEU A 24 5.32 5.19 15.13
C LEU A 24 6.29 4.94 13.96
N PRO A 25 7.60 4.71 14.19
CA PRO A 25 8.50 4.34 13.09
C PRO A 25 8.08 3.02 12.44
N GLY A 26 7.67 2.02 13.23
CA GLY A 26 7.29 0.71 12.71
C GLY A 26 6.01 0.73 11.89
N THR A 27 4.96 1.43 12.36
CA THR A 27 3.70 1.55 11.61
C THR A 27 3.85 2.42 10.37
N TRP A 28 4.68 3.46 10.45
CA TRP A 28 5.04 4.30 9.29
C TRP A 28 5.80 3.50 8.23
N LEU A 29 6.80 2.73 8.63
CA LEU A 29 7.56 1.86 7.71
C LEU A 29 6.67 0.76 7.13
N ALA A 30 5.78 0.17 7.93
CA ALA A 30 4.81 -0.81 7.45
C ALA A 30 3.87 -0.21 6.40
N ARG A 31 3.39 1.03 6.61
CA ARG A 31 2.63 1.79 5.61
C ARG A 31 3.46 1.96 4.34
N LEU A 32 4.66 2.55 4.42
CA LEU A 32 5.51 2.80 3.25
C LEU A 32 5.91 1.51 2.51
N ALA A 33 5.96 0.37 3.19
CA ALA A 33 6.23 -0.90 2.54
C ALA A 33 5.11 -1.33 1.57
N VAL A 34 3.85 -1.04 1.90
CA VAL A 34 2.68 -1.48 1.14
C VAL A 34 2.02 -0.38 0.31
N VAL A 35 2.11 0.88 0.76
CA VAL A 35 1.59 2.08 0.10
C VAL A 35 2.57 3.22 0.35
N ASP A 36 3.27 3.62 -0.70
CA ASP A 36 4.28 4.67 -0.66
C ASP A 36 3.92 5.80 -1.63
N ASP A 37 3.73 6.98 -1.10
CA ASP A 37 3.43 8.23 -1.82
C ASP A 37 4.57 9.24 -1.74
N GLN A 38 5.77 8.81 -1.30
CA GLN A 38 6.92 9.68 -1.03
C GLN A 38 8.09 9.46 -1.99
N ILE A 39 8.05 8.41 -2.83
CA ILE A 39 9.18 8.05 -3.71
C ILE A 39 9.33 9.03 -4.88
N ARG A 40 8.21 9.40 -5.50
CA ARG A 40 8.15 10.32 -6.63
C ARG A 40 6.92 11.20 -6.50
N GLU A 41 7.08 12.45 -6.90
CA GLU A 41 5.98 13.40 -6.95
C GLU A 41 4.83 12.87 -7.83
N ASN A 42 3.60 13.00 -7.34
CA ASN A 42 2.38 12.60 -8.04
C ASN A 42 2.28 11.11 -8.43
N GLU A 43 3.09 10.22 -7.85
CA GLU A 43 2.97 8.78 -8.02
C GLU A 43 2.56 8.11 -6.69
N LEU A 44 1.66 7.13 -6.77
CA LEU A 44 1.32 6.26 -5.66
C LEU A 44 1.83 4.84 -5.94
N HIS A 45 2.70 4.32 -5.09
CA HIS A 45 3.29 3.00 -5.26
C HIS A 45 2.68 1.99 -4.29
N LEU A 46 2.22 0.85 -4.82
CA LEU A 46 1.64 -0.26 -4.08
C LEU A 46 2.65 -1.41 -3.98
N LEU A 47 2.77 -2.01 -2.81
CA LEU A 47 3.56 -3.22 -2.52
C LEU A 47 5.07 -3.15 -2.77
N ARG A 48 5.65 -1.95 -2.89
CA ARG A 48 7.06 -1.76 -3.26
C ARG A 48 8.05 -2.57 -2.41
N LEU A 49 7.87 -2.56 -1.10
CA LEU A 49 8.73 -3.27 -0.15
C LEU A 49 7.91 -4.24 0.69
N CYS A 50 6.81 -4.76 0.14
CA CYS A 50 5.93 -5.66 0.85
C CYS A 50 6.72 -6.89 1.34
N PRO A 51 6.79 -7.14 2.66
CA PRO A 51 7.43 -8.34 3.18
C PRO A 51 6.78 -9.59 2.59
N LEU A 52 7.59 -10.46 1.97
CA LEU A 52 7.09 -11.71 1.37
C LEU A 52 6.27 -12.58 2.36
N PRO A 53 6.59 -12.66 3.67
CA PRO A 53 5.77 -13.41 4.63
C PRO A 53 4.34 -12.88 4.80
N TRP A 54 4.00 -11.67 4.34
CA TRP A 54 2.63 -11.15 4.36
C TRP A 54 1.82 -11.64 3.16
N LEU A 55 2.47 -12.18 2.13
CA LEU A 55 1.84 -12.74 0.94
C LEU A 55 1.58 -14.23 1.17
N THR A 56 0.41 -14.54 1.74
CA THR A 56 0.01 -15.93 2.00
C THR A 56 -1.29 -16.27 1.29
N ALA A 57 -1.54 -17.56 1.07
CA ALA A 57 -2.82 -18.04 0.55
C ALA A 57 -3.89 -18.17 1.66
N ASP A 58 -3.45 -18.40 2.90
CA ASP A 58 -4.34 -18.72 4.02
C ASP A 58 -4.92 -17.47 4.69
N LYS A 59 -4.18 -16.35 4.65
CA LYS A 59 -4.58 -15.09 5.28
C LYS A 59 -4.42 -13.92 4.33
N GLU A 60 -5.47 -13.12 4.25
CA GLU A 60 -5.44 -11.83 3.58
C GLU A 60 -4.77 -10.78 4.47
N ALA A 61 -3.80 -10.07 3.89
CA ALA A 61 -3.28 -8.84 4.48
C ALA A 61 -4.22 -7.69 4.10
N SER A 62 -4.62 -6.89 5.09
CA SER A 62 -5.59 -5.82 4.91
C SER A 62 -5.15 -4.56 5.63
N PHE A 63 -5.08 -3.46 4.87
CA PHE A 63 -4.71 -2.14 5.35
C PHE A 63 -5.82 -1.16 5.01
N ALA A 64 -6.62 -0.83 6.02
CA ALA A 64 -7.81 0.00 5.85
C ALA A 64 -7.51 1.48 6.10
N ARG A 65 -8.01 2.35 5.21
CA ARG A 65 -7.93 3.81 5.33
C ARG A 65 -6.51 4.32 5.63
N LEU A 66 -5.50 3.75 4.99
CA LEU A 66 -4.13 4.25 5.08
C LEU A 66 -4.08 5.70 4.61
N PRO A 67 -3.55 6.63 5.41
CA PRO A 67 -3.41 8.01 4.99
C PRO A 67 -2.41 8.10 3.84
N THR A 68 -2.70 8.92 2.83
CA THR A 68 -1.76 9.34 1.78
C THR A 68 -1.95 10.83 1.50
N GLU A 69 -0.98 11.46 0.83
CA GLU A 69 -1.06 12.82 0.32
C GLU A 69 -2.32 13.00 -0.54
N PHE A 70 -2.60 12.01 -1.39
CA PHE A 70 -3.74 11.98 -2.31
C PHE A 70 -5.09 11.77 -1.62
N GLY A 71 -5.12 11.18 -0.42
CA GLY A 71 -6.34 10.77 0.28
C GLY A 71 -6.22 9.39 0.93
N PRO A 72 -7.17 8.98 1.77
CA PRO A 72 -7.13 7.64 2.36
C PRO A 72 -7.31 6.57 1.29
N VAL A 73 -6.54 5.48 1.39
CA VAL A 73 -6.68 4.30 0.53
C VAL A 73 -6.88 3.04 1.36
N THR A 74 -7.58 2.07 0.81
CA THR A 74 -7.64 0.71 1.37
C THR A 74 -6.97 -0.24 0.41
N LEU A 75 -6.07 -1.07 0.92
CA LEU A 75 -5.34 -2.07 0.16
C LEU A 75 -5.48 -3.41 0.86
N LYS A 76 -5.87 -4.43 0.10
CA LYS A 76 -5.80 -5.82 0.55
C LYS A 76 -5.08 -6.66 -0.49
N PHE A 77 -4.41 -7.70 -0.03
CA PHE A 77 -3.74 -8.62 -0.92
C PHE A 77 -3.58 -9.99 -0.29
N ARG A 78 -3.53 -10.99 -1.17
CA ARG A 78 -3.26 -12.39 -0.82
C ARG A 78 -2.78 -13.16 -2.04
N LEU A 79 -2.21 -14.33 -1.79
CA LEU A 79 -1.99 -15.31 -2.84
C LEU A 79 -3.23 -16.15 -3.07
N ALA A 80 -3.40 -16.60 -4.30
CA ALA A 80 -4.40 -17.56 -4.72
C ALA A 80 -3.75 -18.64 -5.59
N ASP A 81 -4.52 -19.66 -5.96
CA ASP A 81 -4.12 -20.69 -6.91
C ASP A 81 -2.78 -21.36 -6.55
N ARG A 82 -2.63 -21.68 -5.25
CA ARG A 82 -1.41 -22.25 -4.64
C ARG A 82 -0.16 -21.38 -4.83
N GLY A 83 -0.31 -20.06 -4.74
CA GLY A 83 0.80 -19.11 -4.84
C GLY A 83 1.04 -18.54 -6.24
N LYS A 84 0.31 -19.02 -7.25
CA LYS A 84 0.52 -18.65 -8.66
C LYS A 84 -0.13 -17.33 -9.06
N THR A 85 -1.08 -16.85 -8.27
CA THR A 85 -1.83 -15.63 -8.54
C THR A 85 -1.72 -14.67 -7.37
N LEU A 86 -1.26 -13.45 -7.62
CA LEU A 86 -1.34 -12.33 -6.68
C LEU A 86 -2.68 -11.64 -6.88
N ARG A 87 -3.55 -11.66 -5.86
CA ARG A 87 -4.80 -10.90 -5.86
C ARG A 87 -4.62 -9.63 -5.04
N VAL A 88 -5.00 -8.51 -5.61
CA VAL A 88 -4.94 -7.18 -5.00
C VAL A 88 -6.31 -6.52 -5.09
N GLU A 89 -6.83 -6.07 -3.95
CA GLU A 89 -7.98 -5.18 -3.90
C GLU A 89 -7.49 -3.79 -3.50
N PHE A 90 -7.72 -2.81 -4.36
CA PHE A 90 -7.32 -1.43 -4.16
C PHE A 90 -8.53 -0.51 -4.27
N SER A 91 -8.84 0.17 -3.16
CA SER A 91 -9.99 1.07 -3.06
C SER A 91 -9.53 2.45 -2.58
N PRO A 92 -9.20 3.36 -3.51
CA PRO A 92 -8.81 4.73 -3.15
C PRO A 92 -10.04 5.59 -2.83
N ARG A 93 -9.83 6.58 -1.95
CA ARG A 93 -10.75 7.71 -1.73
C ARG A 93 -9.97 9.00 -1.86
N PHE A 94 -9.50 9.28 -3.07
CA PHE A 94 -8.65 10.43 -3.35
C PHE A 94 -9.41 11.74 -3.17
N ARG A 95 -8.78 12.69 -2.48
CA ARG A 95 -9.11 14.12 -2.53
C ARG A 95 -8.50 14.77 -3.76
N LEU A 96 -7.29 14.36 -4.11
CA LEU A 96 -6.57 14.72 -5.33
C LEU A 96 -5.97 13.44 -5.91
N ALA A 97 -6.33 13.07 -7.14
CA ALA A 97 -5.81 11.85 -7.74
C ALA A 97 -4.32 11.99 -8.10
N PRO A 98 -3.48 10.98 -7.83
CA PRO A 98 -2.11 10.96 -8.34
C PRO A 98 -2.12 10.87 -9.87
N GLN A 99 -1.02 11.25 -10.52
CA GLN A 99 -0.89 11.06 -11.97
C GLN A 99 -0.78 9.59 -12.35
N ARG A 100 -0.13 8.78 -11.49
CA ARG A 100 0.06 7.34 -11.72
C ARG A 100 -0.11 6.54 -10.45
N VAL A 101 -0.63 5.34 -10.60
CA VAL A 101 -0.62 4.32 -9.54
C VAL A 101 0.22 3.15 -10.05
N MET A 102 1.27 2.81 -9.32
CA MET A 102 2.24 1.79 -9.71
C MET A 102 2.15 0.60 -8.77
N LEU A 103 1.77 -0.57 -9.27
CA LEU A 103 1.80 -1.82 -8.53
C LEU A 103 3.16 -2.50 -8.72
N HIS A 104 3.90 -2.69 -7.64
CA HIS A 104 5.14 -3.48 -7.67
C HIS A 104 4.81 -4.95 -7.49
N VAL A 105 5.31 -5.78 -8.40
CA VAL A 105 5.08 -7.23 -8.35
C VAL A 105 6.19 -7.85 -7.50
N PRO A 106 5.86 -8.46 -6.33
CA PRO A 106 6.86 -9.05 -5.46
C PRO A 106 7.56 -10.24 -6.14
N PRO A 107 8.86 -10.46 -5.90
CA PRO A 107 9.63 -11.54 -6.52
C PRO A 107 9.28 -12.89 -5.88
N LEU A 108 8.12 -13.43 -6.24
CA LEU A 108 7.62 -14.72 -5.77
C LEU A 108 7.87 -15.82 -6.81
N ASP A 109 8.46 -16.92 -6.37
CA ASP A 109 8.68 -18.09 -7.22
C ASP A 109 7.34 -18.68 -7.68
N GLY A 110 7.21 -18.89 -9.00
CA GLY A 110 6.02 -19.50 -9.60
C GLY A 110 4.82 -18.57 -9.72
N LEU A 111 4.94 -17.28 -9.37
CA LEU A 111 3.91 -16.28 -9.66
C LEU A 111 3.77 -16.12 -11.18
N SER A 112 2.57 -16.31 -11.70
CA SER A 112 2.28 -16.27 -13.14
C SER A 112 1.13 -15.32 -13.50
N SER A 113 0.41 -14.80 -12.52
CA SER A 113 -0.75 -13.94 -12.74
C SER A 113 -0.89 -12.88 -11.65
N VAL A 114 -1.37 -11.71 -12.05
CA VAL A 114 -1.72 -10.61 -11.14
C VAL A 114 -3.15 -10.18 -11.45
N VAL A 115 -4.00 -10.12 -10.43
CA VAL A 115 -5.39 -9.70 -10.52
C VAL A 115 -5.59 -8.49 -9.62
N LEU A 116 -6.16 -7.42 -10.16
CA LEU A 116 -6.48 -6.20 -9.43
C LEU A 116 -7.99 -5.92 -9.52
N ASN A 117 -8.66 -5.79 -8.37
CA ASN A 117 -10.11 -5.54 -8.30
C ASN A 117 -10.90 -6.49 -9.23
N ASP A 118 -10.62 -7.79 -9.12
CA ASP A 118 -11.17 -8.87 -9.94
C ASP A 118 -10.86 -8.83 -11.44
N ALA A 119 -10.07 -7.86 -11.91
CA ALA A 119 -9.62 -7.76 -13.30
C ALA A 119 -8.16 -8.27 -13.45
N PRO A 120 -7.88 -9.19 -14.39
CA PRO A 120 -6.51 -9.61 -14.66
C PRO A 120 -5.70 -8.44 -15.24
N LEU A 121 -4.49 -8.25 -14.73
CA LEU A 121 -3.51 -7.32 -15.30
C LEU A 121 -2.65 -8.04 -16.34
N SER A 122 -2.36 -7.34 -17.44
CA SER A 122 -1.39 -7.82 -18.43
C SER A 122 0.01 -7.76 -17.82
N TRP A 123 0.61 -8.91 -17.54
CA TRP A 123 1.93 -9.04 -16.96
C TRP A 123 2.69 -10.19 -17.63
N ASP A 124 3.96 -9.95 -17.96
CA ASP A 124 4.81 -10.86 -18.72
C ASP A 124 5.62 -11.82 -17.84
N GLY A 125 5.42 -11.78 -16.52
CA GLY A 125 6.19 -12.56 -15.56
C GLY A 125 7.57 -11.98 -15.22
N LYS A 126 7.97 -10.87 -15.85
CA LYS A 126 9.32 -10.29 -15.71
C LYS A 126 9.30 -8.84 -15.22
N ALA A 127 8.29 -8.07 -15.61
CA ALA A 127 8.15 -6.69 -15.18
C ALA A 127 8.01 -6.64 -13.65
N THR A 128 8.82 -5.82 -13.01
CA THR A 128 8.79 -5.64 -11.55
C THR A 128 7.75 -4.61 -11.12
N THR A 129 7.19 -3.85 -12.08
CA THR A 129 6.18 -2.83 -11.82
C THR A 129 5.15 -2.80 -12.96
N LEU A 130 3.89 -2.58 -12.59
CA LEU A 130 2.75 -2.42 -13.49
C LEU A 130 2.08 -1.08 -13.21
N GLU A 131 1.78 -0.30 -14.24
CA GLU A 131 0.92 0.87 -14.09
C GLU A 131 -0.54 0.43 -14.02
N VAL A 132 -1.23 0.89 -12.99
CA VAL A 132 -2.62 0.59 -12.70
C VAL A 132 -3.49 1.72 -13.22
N LYS A 133 -4.48 1.37 -14.06
CA LYS A 133 -5.50 2.33 -14.49
C LYS A 133 -6.36 2.71 -13.28
N GLN A 134 -6.46 4.01 -13.05
CA GLN A 134 -7.43 4.57 -12.11
C GLN A 134 -8.83 4.36 -12.71
N GLN A 135 -9.71 3.70 -11.96
CA GLN A 135 -11.12 3.55 -12.32
C GLN A 135 -11.91 4.82 -11.98
#